data_AF-A0A8T4HGN4-F1
#
_entry.id   AF-A0A8T4HGN4-F1
#
_cell.length_a   1.000
_cell.length_b   1.000
_cell.length_c   1.000
_cell.angle_alpha   90.00
_cell.angle_beta   90.00
_cell.angle_gamma   90.00
#
_symmetry.space_group_name_H-M   'P 1'
#
loop_
_entity.id
_entity.type
_entity.pdbx_description
1 polymer ?
#
loop_
_entity_poly.entity_id
_entity_poly.type
_entity_poly.pdbx_seq_one_letter_code
_entity_poly.pdbx_strand_id
1 'polypeptide(L)'
;MAGFRALARQVRDPDRDPSQRRQALRKCLERFAPYGHRATWQHLCANAGFHPDDREPDPALLVAALEELEEARAVWLAYESEVAARRKQEKRKGIRQPTALDEWHRRTWGGRSLMRCDPTQPPTPRLAEVLRRMIAMTDDLFDTPPQRRGLRIDRGVRTEIRTDGAGRRESRSPHRQTTGSRLGFSSPLPSQG
;
A
#
# COMPACT_ATOMS: atom_id res chain seq x y z
N MET A 1 16.88 19.29 -9.50
CA MET A 1 16.46 18.93 -8.13
C MET A 1 17.50 17.97 -7.55
N ALA A 2 18.04 18.24 -6.36
CA ALA A 2 19.10 17.41 -5.77
C ALA A 2 18.54 16.05 -5.34
N GLY A 3 19.29 14.97 -5.57
CA GLY A 3 18.90 13.63 -5.12
C GLY A 3 19.06 13.46 -3.60
N PHE A 4 18.38 12.46 -3.02
CA PHE A 4 18.42 12.16 -1.58
C PHE A 4 19.84 12.15 -0.99
N ARG A 5 20.79 11.47 -1.67
CA ARG A 5 22.19 11.41 -1.22
C ARG A 5 22.90 12.76 -1.22
N ALA A 6 22.52 13.68 -2.11
CA ALA A 6 23.09 15.02 -2.13
C ALA A 6 22.56 15.86 -0.95
N LEU A 7 21.27 15.75 -0.64
CA LEU A 7 20.65 16.39 0.53
C LEU A 7 21.22 15.82 1.84
N ALA A 8 21.37 14.49 1.93
CA ALA A 8 21.98 13.83 3.09
C ALA A 8 23.41 14.32 3.38
N ARG A 9 24.20 14.60 2.32
CA ARG A 9 25.53 15.22 2.48
C ARG A 9 25.43 16.62 3.08
N GLN A 10 24.47 17.44 2.64
CA GLN A 10 24.24 18.78 3.19
C GLN A 10 23.82 18.75 4.67
N VAL A 11 23.13 17.71 5.11
CA VAL A 11 22.77 17.55 6.54
C VAL A 11 23.99 17.17 7.39
N ARG A 12 25.00 16.50 6.83
CA ARG A 12 26.24 16.10 7.53
C ARG A 12 27.35 17.16 7.50
N ASP A 13 27.25 18.09 6.57
CA ASP A 13 28.22 19.16 6.33
C ASP A 13 28.38 20.06 7.58
N PRO A 14 29.57 20.06 8.24
CA PRO A 14 29.80 20.83 9.45
C PRO A 14 29.86 22.34 9.20
N ASP A 15 30.19 22.77 7.98
CA ASP A 15 30.34 24.17 7.60
C ASP A 15 28.99 24.87 7.36
N ARG A 16 27.89 24.11 7.43
CA ARG A 16 26.53 24.64 7.24
C ARG A 16 25.87 25.02 8.54
N ASP A 17 25.15 26.13 8.45
CA ASP A 17 24.26 26.62 9.48
C ASP A 17 23.20 25.56 9.88
N PRO A 18 22.88 25.39 11.18
CA PRO A 18 21.88 24.44 11.65
C PRO A 18 20.52 24.54 10.94
N SER A 19 20.07 25.76 10.61
CA SER A 19 18.80 25.97 9.91
C SER A 19 18.82 25.41 8.49
N GLN A 20 19.96 25.52 7.79
CA GLN A 20 20.15 24.96 6.45
C GLN A 20 20.19 23.43 6.50
N ARG A 21 20.82 22.86 7.52
CA ARG A 21 20.86 21.40 7.75
C ARG A 21 19.45 20.87 8.03
N ARG A 22 18.67 21.56 8.89
CA ARG A 22 17.24 21.25 9.11
C ARG A 22 16.44 21.31 7.81
N GLN A 23 16.63 22.33 6.99
CA GLN A 23 15.92 22.46 5.71
C GLN A 23 16.31 21.34 4.73
N ALA A 24 17.59 20.97 4.66
CA ALA A 24 18.05 19.85 3.84
C ALA A 24 17.43 18.53 4.30
N LEU A 25 17.32 18.30 5.61
CA LEU A 25 16.65 17.12 6.16
C LEU A 25 15.15 17.09 5.81
N ARG A 26 14.45 18.23 5.89
CA ARG A 26 13.05 18.32 5.44
C ARG A 26 12.90 18.02 3.95
N LYS A 27 13.83 18.48 3.10
CA LYS A 27 13.85 18.13 1.68
C LYS A 27 14.11 16.63 1.44
N CYS A 28 14.84 15.93 2.31
CA CYS A 28 14.94 14.47 2.23
C CYS A 28 13.58 13.79 2.40
N LEU A 29 12.70 14.34 3.25
CA LEU A 29 11.36 13.81 3.49
C LEU A 29 10.42 13.98 2.29
N GLU A 30 10.62 15.00 1.45
CA GLU A 30 9.88 15.12 0.18
C GLU A 30 10.11 13.91 -0.74
N ARG A 31 11.26 13.24 -0.59
CA ARG A 31 11.61 12.06 -1.39
C ARG A 31 11.24 10.74 -0.71
N PHE A 32 11.26 10.69 0.62
CA PHE A 32 10.95 9.48 1.37
C PHE A 32 10.27 9.84 2.70
N ALA A 33 8.95 9.68 2.74
CA ALA A 33 8.12 9.93 3.92
C ALA A 33 7.06 8.82 4.07
N PRO A 34 7.41 7.69 4.71
CA PRO A 34 6.54 6.52 4.79
C PRO A 34 5.20 6.81 5.48
N TYR A 35 5.13 7.76 6.42
CA TYR A 35 3.89 8.15 7.09
C TYR A 35 3.26 9.42 6.52
N GLY A 36 3.82 9.95 5.43
CA GLY A 36 3.60 11.31 4.99
C GLY A 36 4.51 12.30 5.71
N HIS A 37 4.68 13.47 5.10
CA HIS A 37 5.73 14.42 5.49
C HIS A 37 5.65 14.85 6.96
N ARG A 38 4.45 15.24 7.43
CA ARG A 38 4.26 15.73 8.81
C ARG A 38 4.47 14.62 9.85
N ALA A 39 3.88 13.45 9.67
CA ALA A 39 3.99 12.36 10.63
C ALA A 39 5.43 11.80 10.68
N THR A 40 6.10 11.70 9.52
CA THR A 40 7.51 11.26 9.48
C THR A 40 8.42 12.27 10.17
N TRP A 41 8.21 13.58 9.95
CA TRP A 41 8.96 14.62 10.66
C TRP A 41 8.79 14.52 12.18
N GLN A 42 7.55 14.40 12.66
CA GLN A 42 7.25 14.28 14.09
C GLN A 42 7.88 13.03 14.70
N HIS A 43 7.83 11.89 14.01
CA HIS A 43 8.47 10.66 14.44
C HIS A 43 10.00 10.81 14.58
N LEU A 44 10.67 11.41 13.59
CA LEU A 44 12.11 11.64 13.65
C LEU A 44 12.48 12.61 14.78
N CYS A 45 11.70 13.66 14.99
CA CYS A 45 11.88 14.61 16.08
C CYS A 45 11.76 13.91 17.45
N ALA A 46 10.74 13.07 17.62
CA ALA A 46 10.50 12.32 18.84
C ALA A 46 11.64 11.32 19.14
N ASN A 47 12.11 10.57 18.14
CA ASN A 47 13.18 9.58 18.34
C ASN A 47 14.56 10.21 18.53
N ALA A 48 14.86 11.30 17.82
CA ALA A 48 16.13 12.01 17.97
C ALA A 48 16.13 12.99 19.15
N GLY A 49 14.98 13.25 19.79
CA GLY A 49 14.89 14.05 21.00
C GLY A 49 14.97 15.57 20.80
N PHE A 50 14.54 16.09 19.64
CA PHE A 50 14.46 17.55 19.41
C PHE A 50 13.03 18.00 19.07
N HIS A 51 12.68 19.25 19.37
CA HIS A 51 11.34 19.75 19.14
C HIS A 51 11.10 20.03 17.65
N PRO A 52 9.94 19.65 17.07
CA PRO A 52 9.66 19.79 15.63
C PRO A 52 9.72 21.23 15.11
N ASP A 53 9.47 22.22 15.97
CA ASP A 53 9.50 23.65 15.64
C ASP A 53 10.86 24.32 15.91
N ASP A 54 11.79 23.62 16.58
CA ASP A 54 13.12 24.14 16.90
C ASP A 54 13.87 24.56 15.63
N ARG A 55 14.25 25.83 15.56
CA ARG A 55 14.88 26.46 14.39
C ARG A 55 16.35 26.08 14.25
N GLU A 56 17.02 25.85 15.37
CA GLU A 56 18.46 25.58 15.43
C GLU A 56 18.74 24.37 16.33
N PRO A 57 18.19 23.18 15.98
CA PRO A 57 18.44 21.98 16.77
C PRO A 57 19.91 21.60 16.69
N ASP A 58 20.40 20.90 17.72
CA ASP A 58 21.76 20.38 17.76
C ASP A 58 22.06 19.60 16.47
N PRO A 59 23.11 19.99 15.71
CA PRO A 59 23.52 19.30 14.50
C PRO A 59 23.73 17.79 14.66
N ALA A 60 24.16 17.33 15.84
CA ALA A 60 24.32 15.90 16.13
C ALA A 60 22.97 15.16 16.09
N LEU A 61 21.92 15.77 16.65
CA LEU A 61 20.56 15.20 16.63
C LEU A 61 19.97 15.17 15.22
N LEU A 62 20.28 16.17 14.39
CA LEU A 62 19.90 16.18 12.97
C LEU A 62 20.56 15.03 12.19
N VAL A 63 21.83 14.74 12.48
CA VAL A 63 22.54 13.61 11.86
C VAL A 63 21.96 12.28 12.34
N ALA A 64 21.66 12.12 13.63
CA ALA A 64 21.01 10.92 14.16
C ALA A 64 19.64 10.67 13.49
N ALA A 65 18.82 11.71 13.33
CA ALA A 65 17.55 11.63 12.61
C ALA A 65 17.74 11.26 11.12
N LEU A 66 18.79 11.78 10.47
CA LEU A 66 19.12 11.41 9.10
C LEU A 66 19.52 9.93 8.99
N GLU A 67 20.34 9.43 9.92
CA GLU A 67 20.77 8.04 9.95
C GLU A 67 19.59 7.09 10.09
N GLU A 68 18.63 7.42 10.95
CA GLU A 68 17.38 6.65 11.07
C GLU A 68 16.58 6.65 9.75
N LEU A 69 16.46 7.82 9.10
CA LEU A 69 15.79 7.93 7.82
C LEU A 69 16.50 7.13 6.72
N GLU A 70 17.83 7.11 6.73
CA GLU A 70 18.64 6.34 5.80
C GLU A 70 18.53 4.83 6.02
N GLU A 71 18.52 4.38 7.26
CA GLU A 71 18.31 2.97 7.61
C GLU A 71 16.93 2.50 7.11
N ALA A 72 15.89 3.28 7.41
CA ALA A 72 14.54 3.02 6.94
C ALA A 72 14.46 2.99 5.40
N ARG A 73 15.14 3.92 4.73
CA ARG A 73 15.21 3.96 3.27
C ARG A 73 15.97 2.75 2.70
N ALA A 74 17.01 2.26 3.38
CA ALA A 74 17.76 1.09 2.95
C ALA A 74 16.90 -0.17 3.01
N VAL A 75 16.14 -0.37 4.10
CA VAL A 75 15.15 -1.46 4.22
C VAL A 75 14.16 -1.40 3.06
N TRP A 76 13.63 -0.21 2.77
CA TRP A 76 12.67 -0.05 1.67
C TRP A 76 13.28 -0.38 0.29
N LEU A 77 14.49 0.11 0.01
CA LEU A 77 15.15 -0.15 -1.27
C LEU A 77 15.52 -1.62 -1.45
N ALA A 78 15.86 -2.33 -0.37
CA ALA A 78 16.07 -3.77 -0.41
C ALA A 78 14.78 -4.48 -0.85
N TYR A 79 13.67 -4.18 -0.21
CA TYR A 79 12.35 -4.72 -0.57
C TYR A 79 11.96 -4.40 -2.04
N GLU A 80 12.15 -3.17 -2.50
CA GLU A 80 11.91 -2.80 -3.91
C GLU A 80 12.74 -3.66 -4.87
N SER A 81 14.00 -3.94 -4.51
CA SER A 81 14.89 -4.75 -5.34
C SER A 81 14.42 -6.20 -5.42
N GLU A 82 13.88 -6.74 -4.33
CA GLU A 82 13.31 -8.10 -4.26
C GLU A 82 12.04 -8.21 -5.11
N VAL A 83 11.12 -7.24 -4.99
CA VAL A 83 9.92 -7.16 -5.84
C VAL A 83 10.30 -7.09 -7.32
N ALA A 84 11.27 -6.25 -7.68
CA ALA A 84 11.75 -6.14 -9.05
C ALA A 84 12.39 -7.45 -9.56
N ALA A 85 13.19 -8.13 -8.73
CA ALA A 85 13.80 -9.41 -9.04
C ALA A 85 12.75 -10.51 -9.25
N ARG A 86 11.77 -10.62 -8.35
CA ARG A 86 10.63 -11.55 -8.45
C ARG A 86 9.85 -11.32 -9.74
N ARG A 87 9.46 -10.07 -10.02
CA ARG A 87 8.75 -9.72 -11.28
C ARG A 87 9.58 -10.01 -12.52
N LYS A 88 10.89 -9.84 -12.48
CA LYS A 88 11.79 -10.21 -13.60
C LYS A 88 11.77 -11.73 -13.84
N GLN A 89 11.76 -12.54 -12.78
CA GLN A 89 11.68 -13.99 -12.88
C GLN A 89 10.31 -14.46 -13.38
N GLU A 90 9.21 -13.91 -12.86
CA GLU A 90 7.85 -14.24 -13.30
C GLU A 90 7.62 -13.91 -14.78
N LYS A 91 8.08 -12.73 -15.23
CA LYS A 91 8.04 -12.33 -16.65
C LYS A 91 8.80 -13.30 -17.54
N ARG A 92 9.95 -13.82 -17.07
CA ARG A 92 10.73 -14.86 -17.77
C ARG A 92 9.99 -16.19 -17.83
N LYS A 93 9.24 -16.53 -16.79
CA LYS A 93 8.36 -17.72 -16.72
C LYS A 93 7.02 -17.55 -17.46
N GLY A 94 6.80 -16.43 -18.15
CA GLY A 94 5.57 -16.16 -18.90
C GLY A 94 4.40 -15.63 -18.07
N ILE A 95 4.55 -15.47 -16.76
CA ILE A 95 3.52 -14.92 -15.87
C ILE A 95 3.52 -13.39 -16.02
N ARG A 96 2.48 -12.84 -16.63
CA ARG A 96 2.35 -11.40 -16.88
C ARG A 96 1.34 -10.70 -15.98
N GLN A 97 0.39 -11.45 -15.42
CA GLN A 97 -0.57 -10.91 -14.48
C GLN A 97 0.13 -10.47 -13.18
N PRO A 98 -0.17 -9.27 -12.66
CA PRO A 98 0.29 -8.86 -11.34
C PRO A 98 -0.36 -9.71 -10.24
N THR A 99 0.41 -10.06 -9.22
CA THR A 99 -0.11 -10.70 -7.99
C THR A 99 -0.80 -9.67 -7.09
N ALA A 100 -1.56 -10.13 -6.09
CA ALA A 100 -2.16 -9.24 -5.09
C ALA A 100 -1.10 -8.40 -4.34
N LEU A 101 0.06 -8.99 -4.07
CA LEU A 101 1.22 -8.30 -3.50
C LEU A 101 1.74 -7.18 -4.43
N ASP A 102 1.81 -7.44 -5.75
CA ASP A 102 2.23 -6.42 -6.72
C ASP A 102 1.21 -5.29 -6.87
N GLU A 103 -0.07 -5.60 -6.69
CA GLU A 103 -1.13 -4.62 -6.71
C GLU A 103 -1.13 -3.74 -5.45
N TRP A 104 -0.92 -4.35 -4.29
CA TRP A 104 -0.65 -3.63 -3.03
C TRP A 104 0.57 -2.73 -3.19
N HIS A 105 1.70 -3.26 -3.65
CA HIS A 105 2.95 -2.52 -3.88
C HIS A 105 2.71 -1.28 -4.75
N ARG A 106 2.02 -1.44 -5.88
CA ARG A 106 1.67 -0.35 -6.79
C ARG A 106 0.78 0.70 -6.14
N ARG A 107 -0.23 0.31 -5.35
CA ARG A 107 -1.16 1.24 -4.69
C ARG A 107 -0.49 2.00 -3.55
N THR A 108 0.45 1.38 -2.88
CA THR A 108 1.14 1.88 -1.69
C THR A 108 2.23 2.89 -2.04
N TRP A 109 2.94 2.74 -3.16
CA TRP A 109 3.93 3.75 -3.62
C TRP A 109 3.45 4.60 -4.82
N GLY A 110 2.24 4.38 -5.32
CA GLY A 110 1.65 5.22 -6.37
C GLY A 110 1.22 6.64 -5.94
N GLY A 111 1.68 7.13 -4.77
CA GLY A 111 1.40 8.48 -4.28
C GLY A 111 0.59 8.56 -2.97
N ARG A 112 0.56 7.52 -2.15
CA ARG A 112 -0.04 7.56 -0.80
C ARG A 112 1.02 7.22 0.25
N SER A 113 0.98 7.87 1.41
CA SER A 113 1.77 7.47 2.57
C SER A 113 1.56 5.97 2.84
N LEU A 114 2.64 5.22 3.08
CA LEU A 114 2.61 3.77 3.37
C LEU A 114 1.64 3.45 4.51
N MET A 115 1.61 4.31 5.52
CA MET A 115 0.65 4.24 6.61
C MET A 115 0.07 5.61 6.91
N ARG A 116 -1.23 5.65 7.17
CA ARG A 116 -1.86 6.81 7.80
C ARG A 116 -1.52 6.75 9.29
N CYS A 117 -0.54 7.55 9.70
CA CYS A 117 -0.24 7.78 11.11
C CYS A 117 -0.76 9.17 11.52
N ASP A 118 -1.31 9.26 12.73
CA ASP A 118 -1.57 10.55 13.35
C ASP A 118 -0.23 11.22 13.66
N PRO A 119 0.06 12.43 13.13
CA PRO A 119 1.30 13.13 13.42
C PRO A 119 1.47 13.49 14.90
N THR A 120 0.40 13.48 15.71
CA THR A 120 0.45 13.76 17.15
C THR A 120 0.89 12.54 17.98
N GLN A 121 0.78 11.33 17.41
CA GLN A 121 1.13 10.07 18.07
C GLN A 121 1.94 9.20 17.12
N PRO A 122 3.20 9.58 16.82
CA PRO A 122 4.06 8.73 16.02
C PRO A 122 4.35 7.41 16.76
N PRO A 123 4.52 6.29 16.05
CA PRO A 123 4.97 5.05 16.66
C PRO A 123 6.33 5.26 17.33
N THR A 124 6.59 4.56 18.43
CA THR A 124 7.83 4.68 19.22
C THR A 124 9.02 3.85 18.73
N PRO A 125 8.87 2.69 18.04
CA PRO A 125 10.02 2.00 17.47
C PRO A 125 10.68 2.82 16.37
N ARG A 126 11.97 2.57 16.11
CA ARG A 126 12.69 3.24 15.01
C ARG A 126 12.00 3.01 13.68
N LEU A 127 12.07 4.00 12.80
CA LEU A 127 11.39 3.97 11.49
C LEU A 127 11.70 2.69 10.69
N ALA A 128 12.96 2.25 10.70
CA ALA A 128 13.38 1.03 10.01
C ALA A 128 12.70 -0.23 10.55
N GLU A 129 12.50 -0.33 11.86
CA GLU A 129 11.84 -1.48 12.47
C GLU A 129 10.36 -1.55 12.10
N VAL A 130 9.67 -0.40 12.10
CA VAL A 130 8.27 -0.36 11.69
C VAL A 130 8.12 -0.80 10.23
N LEU A 131 9.02 -0.36 9.36
CA LEU A 131 9.02 -0.80 7.95
C LEU A 131 9.30 -2.29 7.81
N ARG A 132 10.29 -2.85 8.54
CA ARG A 132 10.56 -4.30 8.53
C ARG A 132 9.33 -5.10 8.95
N ARG A 133 8.67 -4.70 10.04
CA ARG A 133 7.44 -5.36 10.53
C ARG A 133 6.31 -5.28 9.51
N MET A 134 6.13 -4.12 8.88
CA MET A 134 5.11 -3.94 7.85
C MET A 134 5.37 -4.80 6.61
N ILE A 135 6.62 -4.86 6.13
CA ILE A 135 7.00 -5.69 4.99
C ILE A 135 6.75 -7.16 5.32
N ALA A 136 7.21 -7.64 6.48
CA ALA A 136 7.00 -9.01 6.92
C ALA A 136 5.51 -9.39 7.00
N MET A 137 4.68 -8.54 7.62
CA MET A 137 3.22 -8.77 7.67
C MET A 137 2.60 -8.83 6.28
N THR A 138 3.09 -8.02 5.34
CA THR A 138 2.57 -7.98 3.98
C THR A 138 2.95 -9.24 3.22
N ASP A 139 4.20 -9.68 3.34
CA ASP A 139 4.65 -10.92 2.72
C ASP A 139 3.85 -12.11 3.28
N ASP A 140 3.64 -12.22 4.59
CA ASP A 140 2.82 -13.29 5.20
C ASP A 140 1.37 -13.29 4.69
N LEU A 141 0.74 -12.11 4.59
CA LEU A 141 -0.64 -11.95 4.13
C LEU A 141 -0.84 -12.38 2.67
N PHE A 142 0.20 -12.27 1.83
CA PHE A 142 0.10 -12.58 0.40
C PHE A 142 0.84 -13.85 -0.04
N ASP A 143 1.70 -14.42 0.82
CA ASP A 143 2.37 -15.71 0.62
C ASP A 143 1.58 -16.90 1.19
N THR A 144 0.46 -16.63 1.88
CA THR A 144 -0.49 -17.68 2.25
C THR A 144 -1.07 -18.30 0.96
N PRO A 145 -0.76 -19.56 0.62
CA PRO A 145 -1.37 -20.19 -0.54
C PRO A 145 -2.89 -20.22 -0.32
N PRO A 146 -3.72 -20.01 -1.36
CA PRO A 146 -5.17 -20.16 -1.19
C PRO A 146 -5.39 -21.54 -0.60
N GLN A 147 -5.91 -21.60 0.62
CA GLN A 147 -6.26 -22.88 1.21
C GLN A 147 -7.18 -23.55 0.20
N ARG A 148 -6.69 -24.61 -0.45
CA ARG A 148 -7.53 -25.52 -1.21
C ARG A 148 -8.41 -26.17 -0.17
N ARG A 149 -9.51 -25.52 0.23
CA ARG A 149 -10.67 -26.21 0.78
C ARG A 149 -11.08 -27.15 -0.34
N GLY A 150 -10.58 -28.38 -0.26
CA GLY A 150 -11.06 -29.49 -1.03
C GLY A 150 -12.52 -29.69 -0.67
N LEU A 151 -13.39 -28.98 -1.37
CA LEU A 151 -14.77 -29.40 -1.52
C LEU A 151 -14.67 -30.67 -2.37
N ARG A 152 -14.50 -31.81 -1.69
CA ARG A 152 -14.76 -33.12 -2.28
C ARG A 152 -16.20 -33.06 -2.76
N ILE A 153 -16.37 -32.91 -4.07
CA ILE A 153 -17.62 -33.28 -4.71
C ILE A 153 -17.64 -34.81 -4.64
N ASP A 154 -18.33 -35.35 -3.64
CA ASP A 154 -18.72 -36.75 -3.63
C ASP A 154 -19.65 -36.99 -4.83
N ARG A 155 -19.06 -37.38 -5.96
CA ARG A 155 -19.78 -38.03 -7.04
C ARG A 155 -20.01 -39.47 -6.61
N GLY A 156 -21.18 -39.75 -6.06
CA GLY A 156 -21.68 -41.12 -6.04
C GLY A 156 -22.76 -41.39 -5.02
N VAL A 157 -24.02 -41.12 -5.36
CA VAL A 157 -25.07 -42.15 -5.31
C VAL A 157 -26.03 -41.88 -6.45
N ARG A 158 -26.03 -42.80 -7.43
CA ARG A 158 -27.04 -42.92 -8.47
C ARG A 158 -28.21 -43.68 -7.85
N THR A 159 -29.24 -42.99 -7.38
CA THR A 159 -30.52 -43.63 -7.04
C THR A 159 -31.34 -43.74 -8.30
N GLU A 160 -31.49 -44.98 -8.77
CA GLU A 160 -32.45 -45.35 -9.80
C GLU A 160 -33.86 -45.09 -9.27
N ILE A 161 -34.56 -44.12 -9.85
CA ILE A 161 -35.99 -43.96 -9.65
C ILE A 161 -36.68 -44.91 -10.63
N ARG A 162 -37.11 -46.03 -10.06
CA ARG A 162 -38.00 -47.02 -10.64
C ARG A 162 -39.27 -46.35 -11.16
N THR A 163 -39.57 -46.61 -12.42
CA THR A 163 -40.82 -46.27 -13.09
C THR A 163 -42.00 -47.02 -12.48
N ASP A 164 -43.07 -46.30 -12.16
CA ASP A 164 -44.44 -46.82 -12.24
C ASP A 164 -45.34 -45.69 -12.76
N GLY A 165 -46.05 -45.99 -13.86
CA GLY A 165 -46.85 -45.03 -14.60
C GLY A 165 -48.30 -44.97 -14.14
N ALA A 166 -48.97 -43.87 -14.46
CA ALA A 166 -50.38 -43.84 -14.86
C ALA A 166 -50.80 -42.43 -15.31
N GLY A 167 -51.20 -42.31 -16.59
CA GLY A 167 -52.48 -41.70 -16.97
C GLY A 167 -52.65 -40.17 -17.00
N ARG A 168 -52.83 -39.69 -18.25
CA ARG A 168 -54.00 -38.92 -18.72
C ARG A 168 -53.94 -37.37 -18.72
N ARG A 169 -54.02 -36.81 -19.96
CA ARG A 169 -54.73 -35.60 -20.51
C ARG A 169 -54.91 -34.37 -19.59
N GLU A 170 -54.78 -33.11 -19.99
CA GLU A 170 -55.17 -32.39 -21.23
C GLU A 170 -54.60 -30.94 -21.12
N SER A 171 -54.02 -30.37 -22.19
CA SER A 171 -54.54 -29.25 -23.02
C SER A 171 -54.53 -27.80 -22.48
N ARG A 172 -53.98 -26.93 -23.35
CA ARG A 172 -54.22 -25.48 -23.59
C ARG A 172 -53.23 -24.42 -23.03
N SER A 173 -52.51 -23.82 -23.99
CA SER A 173 -51.89 -22.46 -24.02
C SER A 173 -52.95 -21.32 -23.96
N PRO A 174 -52.67 -20.00 -24.18
CA PRO A 174 -51.40 -19.24 -24.36
C PRO A 174 -51.38 -17.83 -23.66
N HIS A 175 -50.39 -16.98 -24.02
CA HIS A 175 -50.29 -15.50 -23.83
C HIS A 175 -49.78 -14.98 -22.46
N ARG A 176 -48.97 -13.92 -22.33
CA ARG A 176 -48.83 -12.70 -23.15
C ARG A 176 -47.46 -12.01 -22.93
N GLN A 177 -47.02 -11.25 -23.93
CA GLN A 177 -45.92 -10.27 -23.96
C GLN A 177 -46.18 -9.04 -23.05
N THR A 178 -45.12 -8.31 -22.67
CA THR A 178 -44.97 -6.82 -22.65
C THR A 178 -43.60 -6.46 -22.05
N THR A 179 -42.61 -6.01 -22.82
CA THR A 179 -42.25 -4.60 -23.11
C THR A 179 -41.94 -3.70 -21.91
N GLY A 180 -40.66 -3.30 -21.80
CA GLY A 180 -40.25 -1.89 -21.67
C GLY A 180 -40.31 -1.24 -20.29
N SER A 181 -39.15 -0.75 -19.81
CA SER A 181 -38.94 0.68 -19.56
C SER A 181 -37.50 0.96 -19.15
N ARG A 182 -36.77 1.65 -20.03
CA ARG A 182 -35.60 2.46 -19.68
C ARG A 182 -36.11 3.77 -19.11
N LEU A 183 -35.71 4.09 -17.89
CA LEU A 183 -35.70 5.45 -17.34
C LEU A 183 -34.20 5.75 -17.11
N GLY A 184 -33.56 6.77 -17.68
CA GLY A 184 -34.06 8.11 -17.94
C GLY A 184 -33.76 8.98 -16.72
N PHE A 185 -32.50 9.37 -16.51
CA PHE A 185 -32.13 10.36 -15.50
C PHE A 185 -31.28 11.44 -16.16
N SER A 186 -31.96 12.45 -16.69
CA SER A 186 -31.40 13.78 -16.95
C SER A 186 -31.93 14.71 -15.87
N SER A 187 -31.04 15.44 -15.19
CA SER A 187 -31.35 16.75 -14.61
C SER A 187 -30.07 17.50 -14.20
N PRO A 188 -30.12 18.84 -14.14
CA PRO A 188 -29.04 19.71 -14.58
C PRO A 188 -28.37 20.52 -13.46
N LEU A 189 -27.25 21.15 -13.82
CA LEU A 189 -26.52 22.18 -13.08
C LEU A 189 -27.39 23.42 -12.78
N PRO A 190 -27.06 24.16 -11.72
CA PRO A 190 -27.18 25.61 -11.74
C PRO A 190 -25.82 26.30 -11.60
N SER A 191 -25.60 27.25 -12.51
CA SER A 191 -24.62 28.33 -12.47
C SER A 191 -25.03 29.35 -11.41
N GLN A 192 -24.08 29.83 -10.62
CA GLN A 192 -24.23 31.06 -9.83
C GLN A 192 -23.25 32.09 -10.39
N GLY A 193 -23.81 33.23 -10.80
CA GLY A 193 -23.09 34.49 -10.96
C GLY A 193 -23.12 35.29 -9.67
#